data_AF-A0A5E4IEE3-F1
#
_entry.id   AF-A0A5E4IEE3-F1
#
_cell.length_a   1.000
_cell.length_b   1.000
_cell.length_c   1.000
_cell.angle_alpha   90.00
_cell.angle_beta   90.00
_cell.angle_gamma   90.00
#
_symmetry.space_group_name_H-M   'P 1'
#
loop_
_entity.id
_entity.type
_entity.pdbx_description
1 polymer ?
#
loop_
_entity_poly.entity_id
_entity_poly.type
_entity_poly.pdbx_seq_one_letter_code
_entity_poly.pdbx_strand_id
1 'polypeptide(L)'
;MKPSTYASLVTIVFLTHRNAISKSIESVIRSTDQLCKKLGYVNNISHMTKYRIISDMLQSKILIAQKTKKNIKLTLSAKINKLL
;
A
#
# COMPACT_ATOMS: atom_id res chain seq x y z
N MET A 1 8.86 -11.49 -8.23
CA MET A 1 7.44 -11.05 -8.18
C MET A 1 7.20 -9.92 -9.17
N LYS A 2 6.03 -9.87 -9.83
CA LYS A 2 5.66 -8.78 -10.75
C LYS A 2 5.22 -7.52 -9.98
N PRO A 3 5.44 -6.30 -10.51
CA PRO A 3 4.98 -5.05 -9.88
C PRO A 3 3.47 -5.01 -9.58
N SER A 4 2.64 -5.54 -10.48
CA SER A 4 1.19 -5.63 -10.31
C SER A 4 0.78 -6.52 -9.13
N THR A 5 1.51 -7.61 -8.89
CA THR A 5 1.30 -8.47 -7.72
C THR A 5 1.57 -7.70 -6.43
N TYR A 6 2.63 -6.90 -6.40
CA TYR A 6 2.93 -6.09 -5.23
C TYR A 6 1.89 -4.99 -4.99
N ALA A 7 1.39 -4.33 -6.04
CA ALA A 7 0.28 -3.38 -5.93
C ALA A 7 -1.00 -4.03 -5.36
N SER A 8 -1.27 -5.28 -5.76
CA SER A 8 -2.38 -6.06 -5.23
C SER A 8 -2.18 -6.36 -3.74
N LEU A 9 -0.96 -6.76 -3.33
CA LEU A 9 -0.63 -6.99 -1.92
C LEU A 9 -0.70 -5.70 -1.08
N VAL A 10 -0.28 -4.55 -1.63
CA VAL A 10 -0.48 -3.25 -0.97
C VAL A 10 -1.97 -3.02 -0.70
N THR A 11 -2.82 -3.25 -1.70
CA THR A 11 -4.28 -3.13 -1.55
C THR A 11 -4.81 -4.06 -0.47
N ILE A 12 -4.36 -5.33 -0.48
CA ILE A 12 -4.72 -6.32 0.55
C ILE A 12 -4.27 -5.87 1.94
N VAL A 13 -3.09 -5.27 2.10
CA VAL A 13 -2.63 -4.74 3.39
C VAL A 13 -3.61 -3.71 3.94
N PHE A 14 -4.12 -2.80 3.10
CA PHE A 14 -5.10 -1.80 3.54
C PHE A 14 -6.51 -2.38 3.79
N LEU A 15 -6.87 -3.49 3.15
CA LEU A 15 -8.16 -4.18 3.35
C LEU A 15 -8.15 -5.10 4.59
N THR A 16 -7.06 -5.86 4.79
CA THR A 16 -6.98 -6.93 5.79
C THR A 16 -6.49 -6.44 7.14
N HIS A 17 -5.56 -5.49 7.16
CA HIS A 17 -5.19 -4.85 8.41
C HIS A 17 -6.19 -3.73 8.69
N ARG A 18 -6.60 -3.61 9.97
CA ARG A 18 -7.18 -2.38 10.54
C ARG A 18 -6.27 -1.13 10.41
N ASN A 19 -5.23 -1.19 9.57
CA ASN A 19 -4.54 -0.04 8.99
C ASN A 19 -5.45 0.61 7.95
N ALA A 20 -6.62 1.10 8.38
CA ALA A 20 -7.40 2.06 7.60
C ALA A 20 -6.52 3.27 7.19
N ILE A 21 -5.41 3.46 7.92
CA ILE A 21 -4.51 4.58 7.80
C ILE A 21 -3.05 4.17 8.02
N SER A 22 -2.21 4.26 6.98
CA SER A 22 -0.76 4.11 7.06
C SER A 22 -0.06 5.47 7.20
N LYS A 23 1.04 5.54 7.96
CA LYS A 23 1.69 6.84 8.29
C LYS A 23 2.56 7.42 7.17
N SER A 24 3.00 6.61 6.22
CA SER A 24 3.89 7.01 5.11
C SER A 24 3.99 5.88 4.07
N ILE A 25 4.57 6.18 2.91
CA ILE A 25 4.89 5.17 1.87
C ILE A 25 5.81 4.09 2.46
N GLU A 26 6.84 4.47 3.22
CA GLU A 26 7.76 3.53 3.86
C GLU A 26 7.03 2.55 4.80
N SER A 27 6.03 3.04 5.55
CA SER A 27 5.21 2.18 6.41
C SER A 27 4.41 1.16 5.60
N VAL A 28 3.86 1.57 4.47
CA VAL A 28 3.13 0.67 3.55
C VAL A 28 4.07 -0.39 2.99
N ILE A 29 5.29 0.00 2.59
CA ILE A 29 6.31 -0.93 2.11
C ILE A 29 6.63 -1.97 3.17
N ARG A 30 6.92 -1.55 4.41
CA ARG A 30 7.23 -2.48 5.50
C ARG A 30 6.09 -3.46 5.79
N SER A 31 4.85 -2.98 5.86
CA SER A 31 3.69 -3.85 6.09
C SER A 31 3.46 -4.82 4.93
N THR A 32 3.65 -4.37 3.69
CA THR A 32 3.52 -5.21 2.49
C THR A 32 4.63 -6.25 2.43
N ASP A 33 5.87 -5.88 2.72
CA ASP A 33 7.00 -6.80 2.78
C ASP A 33 6.82 -7.85 3.88
N GLN A 34 6.27 -7.47 5.04
CA GLN A 34 5.89 -8.41 6.09
C GLN A 34 4.80 -9.39 5.61
N LEU A 35 3.79 -8.89 4.88
CA LEU A 35 2.76 -9.75 4.30
C LEU A 35 3.36 -10.71 3.25
N CYS A 36 4.25 -10.24 2.39
CA CYS A 36 4.99 -11.08 1.43
C CYS A 36 5.73 -12.22 2.15
N LYS A 37 6.45 -11.91 3.23
CA LYS A 37 7.16 -12.92 4.04
C LYS A 37 6.21 -13.94 4.66
N LYS A 38 5.09 -13.48 5.24
CA LYS A 38 4.07 -14.37 5.84
C LYS A 38 3.45 -15.34 4.83
N LEU A 39 3.25 -14.88 3.61
CA LEU A 39 2.67 -15.67 2.52
C LEU A 39 3.71 -16.49 1.73
N GLY A 40 5.00 -16.43 2.11
CA GLY A 40 6.07 -17.13 1.40
C GLY A 40 6.41 -16.57 0.02
N TYR A 41 6.01 -15.33 -0.30
CA TYR A 41 6.31 -14.71 -1.59
C TYR A 41 7.75 -14.20 -1.66
N VAL A 42 8.46 -14.62 -2.72
CA VAL A 42 9.80 -14.12 -3.05
C VAL A 42 9.71 -12.68 -3.59
N ASN A 43 10.10 -11.72 -2.75
CA ASN A 43 9.99 -10.29 -3.03
C ASN A 43 11.30 -9.68 -3.54
N ASN A 44 11.55 -9.85 -4.84
CA ASN A 44 12.75 -9.34 -5.52
C ASN A 44 12.57 -7.93 -6.11
N ILE A 45 11.52 -7.21 -5.70
CA ILE A 45 11.25 -5.86 -6.23
C ILE A 45 12.20 -4.87 -5.55
N SER A 46 12.88 -4.03 -6.34
CA SER A 46 13.75 -2.99 -5.78
C SER A 46 12.95 -2.01 -4.92
N HIS A 47 13.59 -1.44 -3.90
CA HIS A 47 12.93 -0.47 -3.00
C HIS A 47 12.38 0.75 -3.77
N MET A 48 13.12 1.25 -4.75
CA MET A 48 12.67 2.34 -5.64
C MET A 48 11.42 1.97 -6.45
N THR A 49 11.35 0.74 -6.95
CA THR A 49 10.17 0.26 -7.67
C THR A 49 8.96 0.16 -6.75
N LYS A 50 9.12 -0.28 -5.49
CA LYS A 50 8.03 -0.30 -4.50
C LYS A 50 7.49 1.10 -4.24
N TYR A 51 8.38 2.09 -4.15
CA TYR A 51 8.01 3.50 -4.04
C TYR A 51 7.19 3.99 -5.23
N ARG A 52 7.65 3.72 -6.46
CA ARG A 52 6.91 4.06 -7.68
C ARG A 52 5.51 3.43 -7.69
N ILE A 53 5.39 2.14 -7.38
CA ILE A 53 4.09 1.46 -7.33
C ILE A 53 3.12 2.17 -6.39
N ILE A 54 3.54 2.52 -5.17
CA ILE A 54 2.66 3.19 -4.21
C ILE A 54 2.35 4.62 -4.67
N SER A 55 3.30 5.32 -5.28
CA SER A 55 3.08 6.63 -5.89
C SER A 55 2.05 6.57 -7.02
N ASP A 56 2.14 5.58 -7.91
CA ASP A 56 1.21 5.38 -9.02
C ASP A 56 -0.19 5.03 -8.51
N MET A 57 -0.28 4.25 -7.41
CA MET A 57 -1.55 3.98 -6.74
C MET A 57 -2.18 5.25 -6.14
N LEU A 58 -1.37 6.20 -5.67
CA LEU A 58 -1.84 7.51 -5.21
C LEU A 58 -2.34 8.37 -6.38
N GLN A 59 -1.58 8.42 -7.49
CA GLN A 59 -1.99 9.13 -8.70
C GLN A 59 -3.29 8.57 -9.29
N SER A 60 -3.43 7.24 -9.27
CA SER A 60 -4.63 6.52 -9.74
C SER A 60 -5.81 6.61 -8.77
N LYS A 61 -5.67 7.32 -7.65
CA LYS A 61 -6.69 7.47 -6.60
C LYS A 61 -7.17 6.14 -6.01
N ILE A 62 -6.34 5.11 -6.07
CA ILE A 62 -6.53 3.84 -5.37
C ILE A 62 -6.23 4.06 -3.90
N LEU A 63 -5.09 4.69 -3.62
CA LEU A 63 -4.74 5.21 -2.31
C LEU A 63 -4.98 6.72 -2.29
N ILE A 64 -5.33 7.24 -1.12
CA ILE A 64 -5.53 8.67 -0.89
C ILE A 64 -4.61 9.11 0.24
N ALA A 65 -3.90 10.21 0.01
CA ALA A 65 -3.16 10.92 1.04
C ALA A 65 -4.09 11.87 1.80
N GLN A 66 -4.29 11.61 3.09
CA GLN A 66 -5.02 12.47 4.01
C GLN A 66 -4.03 13.26 4.88
N LYS A 67 -4.03 14.58 4.73
CA LYS A 67 -3.23 15.46 5.58
C LYS A 67 -3.89 15.55 6.96
N THR A 68 -3.14 15.19 8.00
CA THR A 68 -3.54 15.35 9.40
C THR A 68 -2.68 16.42 10.08
N LYS A 69 -3.09 16.92 11.26
CA LYS A 69 -2.36 17.98 12.00
C LYS A 69 -0.87 17.70 12.20
N LYS A 70 -0.44 16.44 12.20
CA LYS A 70 0.96 16.05 12.44
C LYS A 70 1.66 15.40 11.25
N ASN A 71 0.92 14.79 10.30
CA ASN A 71 1.51 13.95 9.23
C ASN A 71 0.59 13.80 8.01
N ILE A 72 1.16 13.40 6.87
CA ILE A 72 0.40 12.88 5.71
C ILE A 72 0.20 11.39 5.91
N LYS A 73 -1.06 10.95 5.94
CA LYS A 73 -1.41 9.55 6.10
C LYS A 73 -1.98 8.99 4.81
N LEU A 74 -1.75 7.72 4.52
CA LEU A 74 -2.24 7.02 3.34
C LEU A 74 -3.43 6.13 3.73
N THR A 75 -4.48 6.15 2.93
CA THR A 75 -5.73 5.40 3.17
C THR A 75 -6.20 4.78 1.86
N LEU A 76 -7.04 3.74 1.92
CA LEU A 76 -7.74 3.27 0.73
C LEU A 76 -8.81 4.28 0.32
N SER A 77 -8.97 4.44 -0.99
CA SER A 77 -10.05 5.25 -1.54
C SER A 77 -11.41 4.72 -1.12
N ALA A 78 -12.30 5.62 -0.68
CA ALA A 78 -13.66 5.28 -0.30
C ALA A 78 -14.45 4.62 -1.45
N LYS A 79 -14.07 4.88 -2.71
CA LYS A 79 -14.68 4.22 -3.88
C LYS A 79 -14.37 2.72 -3.89
N ILE A 80 -13.13 2.35 -3.58
CA ILE A 80 -12.70 0.94 -3.51
C ILE A 80 -13.28 0.28 -2.27
N ASN A 81 -13.31 1.00 -1.14
CA ASN A 81 -13.87 0.48 0.10
C ASN A 81 -15.39 0.23 0.05
N LYS A 82 -16.11 0.81 -0.92
CA LYS A 82 -17.55 0.57 -1.15
C LYS A 82 -17.84 -0.50 -2.21
N LEU A 83 -16.84 -0.87 -3.01
CA LEU A 83 -16.96 -1.86 -4.09
C LEU A 83 -16.66 -3.29 -3.61
N LEU A 84 -16.20 -3.45 -2.38
CA LEU A 84 -15.88 -4.70 -1.69
C LEU A 84 -16.79 -4.85 -0.48
#